data_AF-A0A087UMJ5-F1
#
_entry.id   AF-A0A087UMJ5-F1
#
_cell.length_a   1.000
_cell.length_b   1.000
_cell.length_c   1.000
_cell.angle_alpha   90.00
_cell.angle_beta   90.00
_cell.angle_gamma   90.00
#
_symmetry.space_group_name_H-M   'P 1'
#
loop_
_entity.id
_entity.type
_entity.pdbx_description
1 polymer ?
#
loop_
_entity_poly.entity_id
_entity_poly.type
_entity_poly.pdbx_seq_one_letter_code
_entity_poly.pdbx_strand_id
1 'polypeptide(L)'
;MDFAEGYLTADTINQNLRHMEFPWPSPVVSRGNEIEREIKKGKKFPFEEVIHAHAGDPQGMGQKPVTFFQQVVLSLFNNSATTKPPGVMIPIPQYPLFSSTVAEYGMYQISYYLNEEKQWALDVEELQRAINLSKPYCEPKVLVIINPGN
;
A
#
# COMPACT_ATOMS: atom_id res chain seq x y z
N MET A 1 -12.78 -38.89 1.41
CA MET A 1 -13.26 -37.61 0.86
C MET A 1 -13.10 -36.61 1.98
N ASP A 2 -12.03 -35.82 1.93
CA ASP A 2 -11.72 -34.83 2.97
C ASP A 2 -12.70 -33.65 2.86
N PHE A 3 -13.30 -33.29 3.99
CA PHE A 3 -14.30 -32.23 4.11
C PHE A 3 -13.72 -30.80 4.01
N ALA A 4 -12.48 -30.65 3.51
CA ALA A 4 -11.74 -29.38 3.49
C ALA A 4 -11.99 -28.51 2.24
N GLU A 5 -12.55 -29.06 1.16
CA GLU A 5 -12.69 -28.34 -0.13
C GLU A 5 -13.79 -27.26 -0.17
N GLY A 6 -14.51 -27.00 0.94
CA GLY A 6 -15.66 -26.09 0.96
C GLY A 6 -15.56 -24.86 1.88
N TYR A 7 -14.46 -24.68 2.63
CA TYR A 7 -14.35 -23.60 3.62
C TYR A 7 -13.28 -22.58 3.24
N LEU A 8 -13.59 -21.31 3.47
CA LEU A 8 -12.61 -20.22 3.35
C LEU A 8 -11.66 -20.28 4.55
N THR A 9 -10.38 -20.52 4.29
CA THR A 9 -9.29 -20.62 5.26
C THR A 9 -8.08 -19.85 4.73
N ALA A 10 -7.08 -19.61 5.57
CA ALA A 10 -5.83 -18.94 5.13
C ALA A 10 -5.16 -19.67 3.95
N ASP A 11 -5.34 -20.98 3.83
CA ASP A 11 -4.77 -21.79 2.76
C ASP A 11 -5.65 -21.84 1.51
N THR A 12 -6.94 -21.47 1.60
CA THR A 12 -7.88 -21.47 0.46
C THR A 12 -8.20 -20.06 -0.08
N ILE A 13 -7.83 -18.98 0.62
CA ILE A 13 -7.89 -17.61 0.08
C ILE A 13 -6.83 -17.39 -1.03
N ASN A 14 -6.96 -16.30 -1.79
CA ASN A 14 -5.91 -15.89 -2.73
C ASN A 14 -4.58 -15.70 -1.95
N GLN A 15 -3.56 -16.49 -2.31
CA GLN A 15 -2.30 -16.51 -1.57
C GLN A 15 -1.53 -15.18 -1.69
N ASN A 16 -1.79 -14.39 -2.74
CA ASN A 16 -1.25 -13.03 -2.85
C ASN A 16 -1.72 -12.12 -1.69
N LEU A 17 -2.92 -12.34 -1.16
CA LEU A 17 -3.45 -11.59 -0.02
C LEU A 17 -2.70 -11.89 1.28
N ARG A 18 -2.01 -13.05 1.38
CA ARG A 18 -1.18 -13.36 2.55
C ARG A 18 0.13 -12.59 2.57
N HIS A 19 0.64 -12.23 1.39
CA HIS A 19 1.87 -11.45 1.22
C HIS A 19 1.62 -9.94 1.20
N MET A 20 0.34 -9.53 1.16
CA MET A 20 -0.05 -8.14 1.18
C MET A 20 0.11 -7.56 2.59
N GLU A 21 1.10 -6.69 2.77
CA GLU A 21 1.19 -5.83 3.94
C GLU A 21 0.39 -4.56 3.66
N PHE A 22 -0.73 -4.39 4.37
CA PHE A 22 -1.49 -3.14 4.42
C PHE A 22 -1.51 -2.68 5.88
N PRO A 23 -0.97 -1.50 6.22
CA PRO A 23 -0.75 -1.09 7.61
C PRO A 23 -2.04 -0.61 8.29
N TRP A 24 -3.05 -1.48 8.39
CA TRP A 24 -4.34 -1.17 8.99
C TRP A 24 -4.95 -2.32 9.82
N PRO A 25 -5.51 -2.04 11.02
CA PRO A 25 -5.34 -0.81 11.79
C PRO A 25 -3.93 -0.76 12.39
N SER A 26 -3.20 0.32 12.15
CA SER A 26 -1.86 0.52 12.74
C SER A 26 -1.91 0.39 14.28
N PRO A 27 -0.82 -0.07 14.94
CA PRO A 27 -0.72 -0.09 16.39
C PRO A 27 -1.05 1.28 17.02
N VAL A 28 -0.74 2.37 16.33
CA VAL A 28 -1.06 3.74 16.76
C VAL A 28 -2.56 3.98 16.78
N VAL A 29 -3.29 3.55 15.76
CA VAL A 29 -4.76 3.66 15.67
C VAL A 29 -5.42 2.80 16.74
N SER A 30 -4.92 1.57 16.90
CA SER A 30 -5.41 0.64 17.92
C SER A 30 -5.24 1.22 19.33
N ARG A 31 -4.07 1.81 19.62
CA ARG A 31 -3.81 2.45 20.91
C ARG A 31 -4.62 3.73 21.10
N GLY A 32 -4.80 4.55 20.05
CA GLY A 32 -5.65 5.74 20.08
C GLY A 32 -7.09 5.38 20.48
N ASN A 33 -7.67 4.38 19.83
CA ASN A 33 -9.01 3.87 20.14
C ASN A 33 -9.13 3.32 21.57
N GLU A 34 -8.07 2.69 22.07
CA GLU A 34 -8.03 2.21 23.46
C GLU A 34 -8.04 3.39 24.45
N ILE A 35 -7.18 4.40 24.24
CA ILE A 35 -7.08 5.59 25.09
C ILE A 35 -8.43 6.32 25.15
N GLU A 36 -9.14 6.47 24.02
CA GLU A 36 -10.47 7.07 24.02
C GLU A 36 -11.47 6.32 24.92
N ARG A 37 -11.44 4.98 24.91
CA ARG A 37 -12.28 4.17 25.79
C ARG A 37 -11.89 4.34 27.24
N GLU A 38 -10.58 4.46 27.52
CA GLU A 38 -10.08 4.70 28.88
C GLU A 38 -10.51 6.08 29.41
N ILE A 39 -10.43 7.12 28.58
CA ILE A 39 -10.91 8.48 28.90
C ILE A 39 -12.42 8.46 29.18
N LYS A 40 -13.22 7.79 28.34
CA LYS A 40 -14.68 7.63 28.56
C LYS A 40 -15.03 6.91 29.86
N LYS A 41 -14.14 6.05 30.37
CA LYS A 41 -14.27 5.37 31.67
C LYS A 41 -13.76 6.22 32.86
N GLY A 42 -13.30 7.45 32.61
CA GLY A 42 -12.82 8.37 33.64
C GLY A 42 -11.34 8.25 33.98
N LYS A 43 -10.54 7.50 33.19
CA LYS A 43 -9.09 7.45 33.38
C LYS A 43 -8.49 8.82 32.99
N LYS A 44 -7.68 9.40 33.88
CA LYS A 44 -7.02 10.69 33.64
C LYS A 44 -5.75 10.51 32.81
N PHE A 45 -5.62 11.34 31.78
CA PHE A 45 -4.42 11.50 30.97
C PHE A 45 -3.95 12.95 31.02
N PRO A 46 -2.73 13.28 30.55
CA PRO A 46 -2.26 14.67 30.38
C PRO A 46 -3.02 15.47 29.30
N PHE A 47 -4.09 14.92 28.74
CA PHE A 47 -4.92 15.48 27.67
C PHE A 47 -6.37 14.96 27.84
N GLU A 48 -7.34 15.67 27.26
CA GLU A 48 -8.77 15.39 27.45
C GLU A 48 -9.39 14.53 26.35
N GLU A 49 -8.78 14.51 25.16
CA GLU A 49 -9.28 13.79 23.99
C GLU A 49 -8.14 13.27 23.11
N VAL A 50 -8.48 12.34 22.21
CA VAL A 50 -7.58 11.82 21.17
C VAL A 50 -8.04 12.43 19.84
N ILE A 51 -7.12 13.09 19.14
CA ILE A 51 -7.36 13.62 17.78
C ILE A 51 -6.72 12.68 16.78
N HIS A 52 -7.55 12.02 15.95
CA HIS A 52 -7.08 11.13 14.89
C HIS A 52 -6.64 11.91 13.66
N ALA A 53 -5.40 12.39 13.65
CA ALA A 53 -4.77 13.05 12.50
C ALA A 53 -3.91 12.09 11.65
N HIS A 54 -4.08 10.78 11.83
CA HIS A 54 -3.20 9.76 11.23
C HIS A 54 -3.57 9.38 9.80
N ALA A 55 -4.81 9.65 9.38
CA ALA A 55 -5.30 9.37 8.04
C ALA A 55 -5.82 10.67 7.43
N GLY A 56 -5.41 10.93 6.18
CA GLY A 56 -6.19 11.81 5.32
C GLY A 56 -7.49 11.09 5.00
N ASP A 57 -8.53 11.30 5.83
CA ASP A 57 -9.87 10.75 5.64
C ASP A 57 -10.86 11.83 5.17
N PRO A 58 -10.79 12.26 3.89
CA PRO A 58 -11.79 13.13 3.33
C PRO A 58 -13.21 12.55 3.38
N GLN A 59 -13.39 11.22 3.45
CA GLN A 59 -14.71 10.60 3.49
C GLN A 59 -15.37 10.78 4.86
N GLY A 60 -14.59 10.65 5.93
CA GLY A 60 -14.97 11.10 7.29
C GLY A 60 -15.28 12.60 7.35
N MET A 61 -14.78 13.38 6.38
CA MET A 61 -15.08 14.80 6.18
C MET A 61 -16.11 15.09 5.05
N GLY A 62 -16.81 14.08 4.52
CA GLY A 62 -17.94 14.25 3.58
C GLY A 62 -17.64 14.08 2.08
N GLN A 63 -16.43 13.67 1.71
CA GLN A 63 -16.09 13.36 0.31
C GLN A 63 -16.68 12.00 -0.12
N LYS A 64 -17.25 11.93 -1.33
CA LYS A 64 -17.75 10.66 -1.91
C LYS A 64 -16.57 9.79 -2.38
N PRO A 65 -16.58 8.46 -2.14
CA PRO A 65 -15.51 7.57 -2.58
C PRO A 65 -15.41 7.50 -4.11
N VAL A 66 -14.19 7.53 -4.64
CA VAL A 66 -13.88 7.17 -6.03
C VAL A 66 -12.79 6.09 -5.99
N THR A 67 -13.17 4.83 -6.19
CA THR A 67 -12.29 3.67 -6.00
C THR A 67 -11.97 2.90 -7.29
N PHE A 68 -12.38 3.40 -8.47
CA PHE A 68 -12.40 2.58 -9.68
C PHE A 68 -11.13 2.65 -10.55
N PHE A 69 -10.49 3.81 -10.70
CA PHE A 69 -9.54 3.99 -11.82
C PHE A 69 -8.17 3.35 -11.62
N GLN A 70 -7.64 3.29 -10.39
CA GLN A 70 -6.27 2.82 -10.13
C GLN A 70 -6.14 1.29 -10.25
N GLN A 71 -7.07 0.55 -9.65
CA GLN A 71 -7.12 -0.91 -9.76
C GLN A 71 -7.32 -1.35 -11.22
N VAL A 72 -8.21 -0.65 -11.95
CA VAL A 72 -8.45 -0.93 -13.37
C VAL A 72 -7.19 -0.72 -14.20
N VAL A 73 -6.48 0.41 -14.03
CA VAL A 73 -5.25 0.68 -14.80
C VAL A 73 -4.18 -0.38 -14.53
N LEU A 74 -3.94 -0.73 -13.26
CA LEU A 74 -2.95 -1.77 -12.93
C LEU A 74 -3.35 -3.15 -13.45
N SER A 75 -4.64 -3.50 -13.44
CA SER A 75 -5.11 -4.77 -13.99
C SER A 75 -4.85 -4.90 -15.50
N LEU A 76 -4.88 -3.80 -16.26
CA LEU A 76 -4.58 -3.80 -17.70
C LEU A 76 -3.11 -4.18 -17.99
N PHE A 77 -2.21 -3.88 -17.06
CA PHE A 77 -0.79 -4.18 -17.18
C PHE A 77 -0.39 -5.50 -16.51
N ASN A 78 -1.35 -6.22 -15.91
CA ASN A 78 -1.13 -7.56 -15.35
C ASN A 78 -1.10 -8.64 -16.44
N ASN A 79 -0.23 -8.44 -17.41
CA ASN A 79 0.14 -9.42 -18.42
C ASN A 79 1.66 -9.52 -18.44
N SER A 80 2.20 -10.65 -18.86
CA SER A 80 3.64 -10.78 -19.12
C SER A 80 3.85 -11.36 -20.50
N ALA A 81 4.85 -10.83 -21.21
CA ALA A 81 5.29 -11.40 -22.48
C ALA A 81 6.34 -12.51 -22.25
N THR A 82 6.82 -12.68 -21.01
CA THR A 82 7.80 -13.70 -20.62
C THR A 82 7.33 -14.49 -19.40
N THR A 83 8.21 -15.33 -18.85
CA THR A 83 7.99 -16.07 -17.60
C THR A 83 8.11 -15.21 -16.34
N LYS A 84 8.56 -13.95 -16.45
CA LYS A 84 8.73 -13.04 -15.32
C LYS A 84 7.46 -12.24 -15.05
N PRO A 85 7.11 -11.93 -13.80
CA PRO A 85 5.97 -11.06 -13.51
C PRO A 85 6.20 -9.63 -14.03
N PRO A 86 5.13 -8.88 -14.35
CA PRO A 86 5.24 -7.47 -14.65
C PRO A 86 5.67 -6.69 -13.39
N GLY A 87 6.50 -5.67 -13.59
CA GLY A 87 7.08 -4.84 -12.55
C GLY A 87 6.49 -3.44 -12.56
N VAL A 88 6.17 -2.93 -11.36
CA VAL A 88 5.61 -1.61 -11.14
C VAL A 88 6.55 -0.80 -10.27
N MET A 89 7.02 0.34 -10.79
CA MET A 89 7.89 1.25 -10.06
C MET A 89 7.07 2.17 -9.15
N ILE A 90 7.40 2.19 -7.86
CA ILE A 90 6.68 2.92 -6.81
C ILE A 90 7.69 3.78 -6.02
N PRO A 91 7.39 5.06 -5.73
CA PRO A 91 8.28 5.92 -4.94
C PRO A 91 8.42 5.40 -3.51
N ILE A 92 9.54 5.69 -2.85
CA ILE A 92 9.70 5.56 -1.41
C ILE A 92 10.14 6.92 -0.88
N PRO A 93 9.45 7.52 0.12
CA PRO A 93 8.22 7.03 0.78
C PRO A 93 6.98 7.07 -0.14
N GLN A 94 5.93 6.32 0.21
CA GLN A 94 4.65 6.28 -0.54
C GLN A 94 3.44 5.97 0.33
N TYR A 95 2.27 6.27 -0.23
CA TYR A 95 0.98 5.78 0.28
C TYR A 95 0.82 4.27 -0.02
N PRO A 96 0.61 3.39 0.99
CA PRO A 96 0.66 1.93 0.86
C PRO A 96 -0.26 1.28 -0.17
N LEU A 97 -1.23 2.01 -0.72
CA LEU A 97 -2.19 1.47 -1.68
C LEU A 97 -1.52 0.84 -2.90
N PHE A 98 -0.48 1.47 -3.46
CA PHE A 98 0.18 0.92 -4.65
C PHE A 98 0.91 -0.39 -4.34
N SER A 99 1.65 -0.46 -3.23
CA SER A 99 2.32 -1.70 -2.82
C SER A 99 1.32 -2.83 -2.57
N SER A 100 0.17 -2.53 -1.97
CA SER A 100 -0.85 -3.54 -1.70
C SER A 100 -1.54 -4.01 -2.98
N THR A 101 -1.85 -3.12 -3.92
CA THR A 101 -2.39 -3.50 -5.23
C THR A 101 -1.38 -4.30 -6.05
N VAL A 102 -0.09 -3.95 -6.01
CA VAL A 102 0.97 -4.72 -6.67
C VAL A 102 1.04 -6.14 -6.12
N ALA A 103 1.00 -6.30 -4.79
CA ALA A 103 0.95 -7.60 -4.15
C ALA A 103 -0.31 -8.39 -4.55
N GLU A 104 -1.49 -7.77 -4.49
CA GLU A 104 -2.78 -8.38 -4.82
C GLU A 104 -2.79 -9.01 -6.23
N TYR A 105 -2.27 -8.27 -7.22
CA TYR A 105 -2.20 -8.72 -8.61
C TYR A 105 -1.01 -9.64 -8.92
N GLY A 106 -0.14 -9.95 -7.94
CA GLY A 106 1.04 -10.80 -8.14
C GLY A 106 2.13 -10.14 -9.00
N MET A 107 2.15 -8.81 -9.02
CA MET A 107 3.15 -8.03 -9.74
C MET A 107 4.39 -7.79 -8.86
N TYR A 108 5.51 -7.45 -9.48
CA TYR A 108 6.75 -7.17 -8.77
C TYR A 108 6.86 -5.68 -8.42
N GLN A 109 7.07 -5.36 -7.15
CA GLN A 109 7.32 -3.98 -6.72
C GLN A 109 8.77 -3.59 -7.00
N ILE A 110 8.96 -2.50 -7.75
CA ILE A 110 10.27 -1.88 -7.98
C ILE A 110 10.31 -0.57 -7.18
N SER A 111 11.08 -0.54 -6.11
CA SER A 111 11.15 0.65 -5.25
C SER A 111 12.20 1.63 -5.79
N TYR A 112 11.82 2.89 -5.97
CA TYR A 112 12.75 3.99 -6.26
C TYR A 112 12.68 5.05 -5.16
N TYR A 113 13.81 5.58 -4.74
CA TYR A 113 13.88 6.48 -3.58
C TYR A 113 13.81 7.96 -3.99
N LEU A 114 12.91 8.72 -3.39
CA LEU A 114 12.89 10.16 -3.56
C LEU A 114 14.04 10.80 -2.77
N ASN A 115 14.60 11.89 -3.31
CA ASN A 115 15.75 12.54 -2.70
C ASN A 115 15.30 13.53 -1.62
N GLU A 116 15.40 13.12 -0.36
CA GLU A 116 15.02 13.94 0.80
C GLU A 116 15.79 15.28 0.86
N GLU A 117 17.11 15.28 0.60
CA GLU A 117 17.93 16.49 0.58
C GLU A 117 17.52 17.48 -0.51
N LYS A 118 16.96 16.98 -1.61
CA LYS A 118 16.43 17.77 -2.74
C LYS A 118 14.91 17.90 -2.69
N GLN A 119 14.33 18.03 -1.50
CA GLN A 119 12.89 18.28 -1.31
C GLN A 119 12.01 17.17 -1.91
N TRP A 120 12.39 15.92 -1.68
CA TRP A 120 11.71 14.73 -2.21
C TRP A 120 11.63 14.68 -3.74
N ALA A 121 12.59 15.31 -4.42
CA ALA A 121 12.66 15.28 -5.87
C ALA A 121 12.94 13.87 -6.41
N LEU A 122 12.35 13.58 -7.57
CA LEU A 122 12.64 12.38 -8.35
C LEU A 122 13.95 12.56 -9.11
N ASP A 123 14.79 11.52 -9.10
CA ASP A 123 16.07 11.48 -9.83
C ASP A 123 16.06 10.37 -10.89
N VAL A 124 16.46 10.70 -12.11
CA VAL A 124 16.50 9.76 -13.24
C VAL A 124 17.57 8.69 -13.02
N GLU A 125 18.70 9.04 -12.38
CA GLU A 125 19.75 8.07 -12.08
C GLU A 125 19.26 7.00 -11.12
N GLU A 126 18.45 7.41 -10.13
CA GLU A 126 17.80 6.52 -9.18
C GLU A 126 16.76 5.61 -9.84
N LEU A 127 15.93 6.15 -10.74
CA LEU A 127 15.02 5.33 -11.54
C LEU A 127 15.78 4.28 -12.36
N GLN A 128 16.89 4.68 -12.97
CA GLN A 128 17.70 3.78 -13.79
C GLN A 128 18.36 2.68 -12.95
N ARG A 129 18.84 3.02 -11.74
CA ARG A 129 19.34 2.05 -10.75
C ARG A 129 18.26 1.03 -10.39
N ALA A 130 17.08 1.50 -10.01
CA ALA A 130 15.96 0.65 -9.61
C ALA A 130 15.55 -0.33 -10.73
N ILE A 131 15.41 0.17 -11.97
CA ILE A 131 15.12 -0.68 -13.14
C ILE A 131 16.19 -1.75 -13.34
N ASN A 132 17.46 -1.37 -13.30
CA ASN A 132 18.55 -2.29 -13.60
C ASN A 132 18.66 -3.43 -12.57
N LEU A 133 18.42 -3.12 -11.29
CA LEU A 133 18.40 -4.12 -10.23
C LEU A 133 17.19 -5.07 -10.31
N SER A 134 16.06 -4.61 -10.84
CA SER A 134 14.83 -5.41 -10.90
C SER A 134 14.65 -6.23 -12.18
N LYS A 135 15.32 -5.88 -13.28
CA LYS A 135 15.29 -6.61 -14.57
C LYS A 135 15.52 -8.14 -14.46
N PRO A 136 16.39 -8.66 -13.56
CA PRO A 136 16.54 -10.11 -13.39
C PRO A 136 15.26 -10.79 -12.89
N TYR A 137 14.41 -10.09 -12.13
CA TYR A 137 13.27 -10.66 -11.40
C TYR A 137 11.91 -10.35 -12.03
N CYS A 138 11.79 -9.27 -12.81
CA CYS A 138 10.53 -8.83 -13.39
C CYS A 138 10.71 -8.17 -14.77
N GLU A 139 9.59 -7.85 -15.41
CA GLU A 139 9.52 -6.96 -16.57
C GLU A 139 9.00 -5.58 -16.15
N PRO A 140 9.86 -4.55 -15.99
CA PRO A 140 9.39 -3.21 -15.67
C PRO A 140 8.41 -2.70 -16.76
N LYS A 141 7.16 -2.38 -16.37
CA LYS A 141 6.10 -1.94 -17.29
C LYS A 141 5.42 -0.64 -16.90
N VAL A 142 5.37 -0.32 -15.61
CA VAL A 142 4.63 0.83 -15.09
C VAL A 142 5.53 1.66 -14.20
N LEU A 143 5.50 2.99 -14.37
CA LEU A 143 6.09 3.95 -13.46
C LEU A 143 4.98 4.76 -12.80
N VAL A 144 4.88 4.69 -11.48
CA VAL A 144 3.95 5.50 -10.68
C VAL A 144 4.66 6.77 -10.24
N ILE A 145 4.07 7.92 -10.54
CA ILE A 145 4.49 9.23 -10.04
C ILE A 145 3.32 9.84 -9.28
N ILE A 146 3.57 10.34 -8.07
CA ILE A 146 2.57 11.00 -7.23
C ILE A 146 2.91 12.49 -7.19
N ASN A 147 2.07 13.33 -7.81
CA ASN A 147 2.27 14.77 -7.87
C ASN A 147 0.91 15.51 -7.73
N PRO A 148 0.72 16.36 -6.71
CA PRO A 148 1.64 16.60 -5.59
C PRO A 148 1.88 15.34 -4.76
N GLY A 149 3.06 15.23 -4.14
CA GLY A 149 3.36 14.15 -3.21
C GLY A 149 2.35 14.13 -2.06
N ASN A 150 2.03 12.93 -1.57
CA ASN A 150 1.20 12.71 -0.38
C ASN A 150 2.10 12.30 0.79
#